data_AF-A0AB39KLT4-F1
#
_entry.id   AF-A0AB39KLT4-F1
#
_cell.length_a   1.000
_cell.length_b   1.000
_cell.length_c   1.000
_cell.angle_alpha   90.00
_cell.angle_beta   90.00
_cell.angle_gamma   90.00
#
_symmetry.space_group_name_H-M   'P 1'
#
loop_
_entity.id
_entity.type
_entity.pdbx_description
1 polymer ?
#
loop_
_entity_poly.entity_id
_entity_poly.type
_entity_poly.pdbx_seq_one_letter_code
_entity_poly.pdbx_strand_id
1 'polypeptide(L)'
;MTHFNELHLILNKYLKWNKSHVKCFTLIMLALIVKQTCNLSSASKALPITCLPQSFYRRIQRFFADQYFDYRQISQLIFNIFSFDKVQLTLDRTNWKWGKRDINLLMLAIVYRGIAILVVSPMFNASAIRDYALRWEIETLFSCLKGRGFNLENTRLTDPRRVKKLIAVLAIGFCWCYLTGEWQHDRKKAIKIKKHGRLSVSLFRYGLDYVQMAILRLIGFGKKEEFKKVLAILRKKKPDRTRAL
;
A
#
# COMPACT_ATOMS: atom_id res chain seq x y z
N MET A 1 -18.68 -11.42 -7.05
CA MET A 1 -17.20 -11.30 -6.93
C MET A 1 -16.50 -10.81 -8.22
N THR A 2 -17.21 -10.35 -9.25
CA THR A 2 -16.65 -9.92 -10.55
C THR A 2 -15.69 -8.73 -10.43
N HIS A 3 -15.95 -7.78 -9.54
CA HIS A 3 -15.09 -6.58 -9.41
C HIS A 3 -13.74 -6.84 -8.73
N PHE A 4 -13.64 -7.86 -7.86
CA PHE A 4 -12.32 -8.29 -7.37
C PHE A 4 -11.48 -8.94 -8.48
N ASN A 5 -12.13 -9.53 -9.49
CA ASN A 5 -11.44 -10.03 -10.67
C ASN A 5 -10.85 -8.88 -11.50
N GLU A 6 -11.49 -7.71 -11.56
CA GLU A 6 -10.94 -6.54 -12.25
C GLU A 6 -9.65 -6.02 -11.60
N LEU A 7 -9.61 -5.92 -10.27
CA LEU A 7 -8.39 -5.56 -9.54
C LEU A 7 -7.28 -6.58 -9.78
N HIS A 8 -7.63 -7.86 -9.76
CA HIS A 8 -6.73 -8.95 -10.10
C HIS A 8 -6.15 -8.81 -11.51
N LEU A 9 -6.96 -8.45 -12.52
CA LEU A 9 -6.47 -8.24 -13.90
C LEU A 9 -5.49 -7.07 -13.99
N ILE A 10 -5.75 -5.97 -13.27
CA ILE A 10 -4.82 -4.83 -13.22
C ILE A 10 -3.48 -5.28 -12.64
N LEU A 11 -3.50 -5.99 -11.51
CA LEU A 11 -2.27 -6.45 -10.86
C LEU A 11 -1.52 -7.51 -11.69
N ASN A 12 -2.23 -8.43 -12.32
CA ASN A 12 -1.65 -9.51 -13.12
C ASN A 12 -0.94 -9.01 -14.39
N LYS A 13 -1.25 -7.79 -14.87
CA LYS A 13 -0.52 -7.15 -15.97
C LYS A 13 0.94 -6.87 -15.61
N TYR A 14 1.22 -6.62 -14.34
CA TYR A 14 2.55 -6.24 -13.86
C TYR A 14 3.21 -7.35 -13.05
N LEU A 15 2.43 -8.06 -12.24
CA LEU A 15 2.88 -9.19 -11.46
C LEU A 15 2.76 -10.43 -12.33
N LYS A 16 3.90 -10.94 -12.84
CA LYS A 16 3.98 -12.15 -13.66
C LYS A 16 3.80 -13.43 -12.83
N TRP A 17 2.83 -13.42 -11.92
CA TRP A 17 2.51 -14.53 -11.04
C TRP A 17 1.39 -15.38 -11.63
N ASN A 18 1.25 -16.61 -11.15
CA ASN A 18 0.09 -17.42 -11.52
C ASN A 18 -1.21 -16.77 -11.00
N LYS A 19 -2.34 -17.17 -11.61
CA LYS A 19 -3.66 -16.60 -11.32
C LYS A 19 -4.06 -16.75 -9.84
N SER A 20 -3.73 -17.88 -9.21
CA SER A 20 -4.10 -18.13 -7.81
C SER A 20 -3.32 -17.24 -6.83
N HIS A 21 -2.04 -16.96 -7.12
CA HIS A 21 -1.19 -16.11 -6.29
C HIS A 21 -1.58 -14.63 -6.40
N VAL A 22 -1.89 -14.12 -7.60
CA VAL A 22 -2.41 -12.74 -7.72
C VAL A 22 -3.77 -12.61 -7.05
N LYS A 23 -4.65 -13.62 -7.14
CA LYS A 23 -5.91 -13.63 -6.38
C LYS A 23 -5.66 -13.59 -4.87
N CYS A 24 -4.75 -14.42 -4.37
CA CYS A 24 -4.39 -14.42 -2.94
C CYS A 24 -3.83 -13.07 -2.51
N PHE A 25 -2.91 -12.50 -3.29
CA PHE A 25 -2.33 -11.17 -3.04
C PHE A 25 -3.42 -10.09 -2.98
N THR A 26 -4.34 -10.10 -3.94
CA THR A 26 -5.47 -9.16 -4.00
C THR A 26 -6.32 -9.25 -2.73
N LEU A 27 -6.67 -10.47 -2.31
CA LEU A 27 -7.44 -10.71 -1.08
C LEU A 27 -6.68 -10.27 0.18
N ILE A 28 -5.37 -10.53 0.27
CA ILE A 28 -4.53 -10.08 1.38
C ILE A 28 -4.56 -8.55 1.44
N MET A 29 -4.24 -7.87 0.34
CA MET A 29 -4.22 -6.40 0.29
C MET A 29 -5.57 -5.79 0.70
N LEU A 30 -6.68 -6.33 0.17
CA LEU A 30 -8.03 -5.88 0.54
C LEU A 30 -8.33 -6.13 2.03
N ALA A 31 -7.93 -7.27 2.58
CA ALA A 31 -8.11 -7.59 3.99
C ALA A 31 -7.32 -6.64 4.90
N LEU A 32 -6.07 -6.32 4.54
CA LEU A 32 -5.23 -5.37 5.27
C LEU A 32 -5.82 -3.95 5.23
N ILE A 33 -6.37 -3.52 4.09
CA ILE A 33 -7.07 -2.23 3.95
C ILE A 33 -8.35 -2.21 4.80
N VAL A 34 -9.17 -3.25 4.72
CA VAL A 34 -10.45 -3.31 5.42
C VAL A 34 -10.27 -3.37 6.93
N LYS A 35 -9.30 -4.15 7.43
CA LYS A 35 -9.05 -4.25 8.88
C LYS A 35 -8.03 -3.25 9.40
N GLN A 36 -7.31 -2.55 8.53
CA GLN A 36 -6.27 -1.60 8.93
C GLN A 36 -5.26 -2.21 9.92
N THR A 37 -4.86 -3.46 9.64
CA THR A 37 -3.97 -4.24 10.50
C THR A 37 -3.03 -5.11 9.69
N CYS A 38 -1.80 -5.26 10.15
CA CYS A 38 -0.83 -6.23 9.64
C CYS A 38 -0.81 -7.56 10.41
N ASN A 39 -1.71 -7.73 11.38
CA ASN A 39 -1.93 -9.01 12.00
C ASN A 39 -2.70 -9.93 11.04
N LEU A 40 -1.99 -10.87 10.40
CA LEU A 40 -2.53 -11.71 9.34
C LEU A 40 -3.67 -12.65 9.81
N SER A 41 -3.69 -13.02 11.09
CA SER A 41 -4.79 -13.83 11.66
C SER A 41 -6.05 -12.99 11.87
N SER A 42 -5.91 -11.75 12.30
CA SER A 42 -7.04 -10.81 12.38
C SER A 42 -7.54 -10.40 10.99
N ALA A 43 -6.61 -10.16 10.05
CA ALA A 43 -6.93 -9.80 8.67
C ALA A 43 -7.68 -10.93 7.93
N SER A 44 -7.41 -12.21 8.22
CA SER A 44 -8.12 -13.31 7.55
C SER A 44 -9.62 -13.35 7.85
N LYS A 45 -10.08 -12.62 8.87
CA LYS A 45 -11.50 -12.46 9.25
C LYS A 45 -12.15 -11.23 8.63
N ALA A 46 -11.45 -10.50 7.75
CA ALA A 46 -11.88 -9.21 7.21
C ALA A 46 -12.94 -9.28 6.12
N LEU A 47 -12.88 -10.33 5.29
CA LEU A 47 -13.64 -10.43 4.06
C LEU A 47 -14.58 -11.64 4.16
N PRO A 48 -15.85 -11.54 3.74
CA PRO A 48 -16.76 -12.67 3.66
C PRO A 48 -16.46 -13.47 2.39
N ILE A 49 -15.39 -14.24 2.49
CA ILE A 49 -14.98 -15.23 1.49
C ILE A 49 -15.65 -16.56 1.82
N THR A 50 -15.88 -17.39 0.80
CA THR A 50 -16.58 -18.68 0.94
C THR A 50 -15.82 -19.69 1.81
N CYS A 51 -14.52 -19.50 2.01
CA CYS A 51 -13.70 -20.39 2.82
C CYS A 51 -13.61 -19.94 4.29
N LEU A 52 -13.41 -20.89 5.19
CA LEU A 52 -13.19 -20.63 6.61
C LEU A 52 -12.01 -19.65 6.83
N PRO A 53 -12.09 -18.70 7.80
CA PRO A 53 -11.02 -17.76 8.09
C PRO A 53 -9.67 -18.40 8.39
N GLN A 54 -9.67 -19.58 9.01
CA GLN A 54 -8.45 -20.35 9.31
C GLN A 54 -7.79 -20.91 8.04
N SER A 55 -8.60 -21.40 7.09
CA SER A 55 -8.11 -21.86 5.78
C SER A 55 -7.52 -20.71 4.98
N PHE A 56 -8.13 -19.53 5.04
CA PHE A 56 -7.55 -18.33 4.45
C PHE A 56 -6.24 -17.94 5.14
N TYR A 57 -6.19 -17.91 6.48
CA TYR A 57 -4.96 -17.61 7.21
C TYR A 57 -3.80 -18.53 6.81
N ARG A 58 -4.03 -19.86 6.74
CA ARG A 58 -3.01 -20.82 6.26
C ARG A 58 -2.54 -20.54 4.84
N ARG A 59 -3.45 -20.09 3.97
CA ARG A 59 -3.11 -19.71 2.58
C ARG A 59 -2.29 -18.41 2.54
N ILE A 60 -2.58 -17.44 3.40
CA ILE A 60 -1.75 -16.23 3.57
C ILE A 60 -0.35 -16.62 4.04
N GLN A 61 -0.24 -17.49 5.04
CA GLN A 61 1.06 -17.96 5.57
C GLN A 61 1.90 -18.64 4.47
N ARG A 62 1.29 -19.56 3.71
CA ARG A 62 1.94 -20.21 2.55
C ARG A 62 2.35 -19.20 1.48
N PHE A 63 1.48 -18.25 1.15
CA PHE A 63 1.82 -17.19 0.20
C PHE A 63 3.07 -16.41 0.64
N PHE A 64 3.18 -16.01 1.90
CA PHE A 64 4.39 -15.33 2.39
C PHE A 64 5.61 -16.25 2.53
N ALA A 65 5.43 -17.54 2.73
CA ALA A 65 6.52 -18.51 2.74
C ALA A 65 7.08 -18.72 1.32
N ASP A 66 6.21 -19.12 0.40
CA ASP A 66 6.61 -19.79 -0.85
C ASP A 66 6.65 -18.84 -2.05
N GLN A 67 5.85 -17.77 -2.04
CA GLN A 67 5.77 -16.90 -3.22
C GLN A 67 7.04 -16.08 -3.40
N TYR A 68 7.61 -16.14 -4.61
CA TYR A 68 8.70 -15.26 -5.02
C TYR A 68 8.18 -13.85 -5.36
N PHE A 69 8.82 -12.83 -4.78
CA PHE A 69 8.50 -11.43 -5.03
C PHE A 69 9.62 -10.81 -5.86
N ASP A 70 9.33 -10.55 -7.13
CA ASP A 70 10.19 -9.74 -7.98
C ASP A 70 9.94 -8.26 -7.66
N TYR A 71 10.82 -7.66 -6.85
CA TYR A 71 10.69 -6.26 -6.45
C TYR A 71 10.83 -5.31 -7.63
N ARG A 72 11.47 -5.71 -8.74
CA ARG A 72 11.51 -4.89 -9.96
C ARG A 72 10.11 -4.74 -10.56
N GLN A 73 9.32 -5.82 -10.59
CA GLN A 73 7.92 -5.79 -11.04
C GLN A 73 7.05 -4.92 -10.13
N ILE A 74 7.28 -4.99 -8.81
CA ILE A 74 6.58 -4.14 -7.84
C ILE A 74 6.91 -2.66 -8.09
N SER A 75 8.18 -2.31 -8.26
CA SER A 75 8.59 -0.94 -8.57
C SER A 75 8.03 -0.49 -9.92
N GLN A 76 8.12 -1.30 -10.97
CA GLN A 76 7.52 -0.99 -12.28
C GLN A 76 6.01 -0.75 -12.18
N LEU A 77 5.28 -1.54 -11.38
CA LEU A 77 3.87 -1.30 -11.12
C LEU A 77 3.64 0.09 -10.49
N ILE A 78 4.42 0.45 -9.47
CA ILE A 78 4.30 1.75 -8.80
C ILE A 78 4.63 2.89 -9.77
N PHE A 79 5.74 2.80 -10.50
CA PHE A 79 6.10 3.79 -11.51
C PHE A 79 5.01 3.96 -12.57
N ASN A 80 4.39 2.87 -13.02
CA ASN A 80 3.28 2.93 -13.98
C ASN A 80 2.00 3.52 -13.38
N ILE A 81 1.65 3.14 -12.14
CA ILE A 81 0.49 3.67 -11.41
C ILE A 81 0.59 5.19 -11.28
N PHE A 82 1.79 5.71 -11.00
CA PHE A 82 2.02 7.14 -10.87
C PHE A 82 2.35 7.82 -12.19
N SER A 83 2.79 7.08 -13.22
CA SER A 83 3.31 7.64 -14.48
C SER A 83 4.48 8.61 -14.22
N PHE A 84 5.46 8.16 -13.44
CA PHE A 84 6.65 8.95 -13.14
C PHE A 84 7.63 8.96 -14.32
N ASP A 85 8.13 10.14 -14.68
CA ASP A 85 9.23 10.30 -15.64
C ASP A 85 10.57 10.54 -14.95
N LYS A 86 10.58 11.42 -13.94
CA LYS A 86 11.71 11.64 -13.01
C LYS A 86 11.18 11.58 -11.59
N VAL A 87 12.02 11.09 -10.68
CA VAL A 87 11.65 10.89 -9.27
C VAL A 87 12.77 11.39 -8.38
N GLN A 88 12.39 11.99 -7.27
CA GLN A 88 13.30 12.21 -6.17
C GLN A 88 13.18 11.04 -5.21
N LEU A 89 14.32 10.48 -4.79
CA LEU A 89 14.37 9.35 -3.86
C LEU A 89 14.70 9.86 -2.46
N THR A 90 14.07 9.25 -1.47
CA THR A 90 14.42 9.40 -0.05
C THR A 90 14.59 8.04 0.58
N LEU A 91 15.52 7.95 1.52
CA LEU A 91 15.89 6.71 2.17
C LEU A 91 16.12 6.97 3.65
N ASP A 92 15.40 6.24 4.50
CA ASP A 92 15.58 6.34 5.95
C ASP A 92 15.43 4.99 6.62
N ARG A 93 16.10 4.87 7.78
CA ARG A 93 15.99 3.71 8.64
C ARG A 93 14.77 3.89 9.53
N THR A 94 13.93 2.86 9.59
CA THR A 94 12.87 2.76 10.58
C THR A 94 13.19 1.62 11.53
N ASN A 95 13.21 1.94 12.82
CA ASN A 95 13.30 0.95 13.89
C ASN A 95 11.89 0.64 14.37
N TRP A 96 11.54 -0.65 14.35
CA TRP A 96 10.29 -1.16 14.90
C TRP A 96 10.60 -2.10 16.06
N LYS A 97 9.97 -1.85 17.21
CA LYS A 97 10.04 -2.76 18.34
C LYS A 97 8.91 -3.76 18.27
N TRP A 98 9.27 -5.03 18.17
CA TRP A 98 8.34 -6.13 18.30
C TRP A 98 8.60 -6.89 19.61
N GLY A 99 7.79 -6.59 20.63
CA GLY A 99 8.06 -7.03 22.00
C GLY A 99 9.43 -6.51 22.45
N LYS A 100 10.39 -7.42 22.65
CA LYS A 100 11.78 -7.11 23.02
C LYS A 100 12.76 -7.07 21.82
N ARG A 101 12.31 -7.35 20.60
CA ARG A 101 13.17 -7.43 19.40
C ARG A 101 13.07 -6.16 18.57
N ASP A 102 14.21 -5.57 18.26
CA ASP A 102 14.32 -4.47 17.31
C ASP A 102 14.42 -5.00 15.86
N ILE A 103 13.52 -4.54 15.01
CA ILE A 103 13.55 -4.77 13.57
C ILE A 103 13.96 -3.45 12.92
N ASN A 104 15.18 -3.42 12.38
CA ASN A 104 15.71 -2.25 11.65
C ASN A 104 15.51 -2.47 10.15
N LEU A 105 14.79 -1.56 9.50
CA LEU A 105 14.49 -1.62 8.08
C LEU A 105 14.95 -0.36 7.39
N LEU A 106 15.73 -0.52 6.33
CA LEU A 106 16.08 0.55 5.41
C LEU A 106 14.99 0.66 4.35
N MET A 107 14.30 1.80 4.29
CA MET A 107 13.15 2.00 3.43
C MET A 107 13.50 3.01 2.34
N LEU A 108 13.34 2.61 1.09
CA LEU A 108 13.43 3.49 -0.08
C LEU A 108 12.02 3.94 -0.48
N ALA A 109 11.85 5.25 -0.64
CA ALA A 109 10.62 5.87 -1.07
C ALA A 109 10.88 6.93 -2.14
N ILE A 110 9.86 7.20 -2.97
CA ILE A 110 9.83 8.32 -3.91
C ILE A 110 9.14 9.49 -3.23
N VAL A 111 9.76 10.66 -3.26
CA VAL A 111 9.11 11.91 -2.89
C VAL A 111 8.18 12.35 -4.02
N TYR A 112 6.92 12.57 -3.67
CA TYR A 112 5.90 13.04 -4.60
C TYR A 112 4.91 13.96 -3.88
N ARG A 113 4.85 15.22 -4.33
CA ARG A 113 3.98 16.27 -3.76
C ARG A 113 4.14 16.41 -2.23
N GLY A 114 5.39 16.38 -1.77
CA GLY A 114 5.73 16.54 -0.34
C GLY A 114 5.47 15.32 0.54
N ILE A 115 5.20 14.14 -0.06
CA ILE A 115 4.94 12.89 0.65
C ILE A 115 5.77 11.76 0.04
N ALA A 116 6.34 10.92 0.90
CA ALA A 116 7.05 9.72 0.50
C ALA A 116 6.11 8.57 0.10
N ILE A 117 6.30 8.01 -1.09
CA ILE A 117 5.63 6.82 -1.63
C ILE A 117 6.60 5.65 -1.56
N LEU A 118 6.21 4.59 -0.86
CA LEU A 118 7.03 3.39 -0.68
C LEU A 118 7.28 2.67 -2.02
N VAL A 119 8.54 2.42 -2.40
CA VAL A 119 8.90 1.72 -3.65
C VAL A 119 9.58 0.36 -3.43
N VAL A 120 9.97 0.08 -2.19
CA VAL A 120 10.63 -1.17 -1.73
C VAL A 120 12.01 -1.37 -2.36
N SER A 121 13.08 -1.34 -1.56
CA SER A 121 14.43 -1.70 -2.01
C SER A 121 14.88 -3.04 -1.42
N PRO A 122 15.52 -3.94 -2.20
CA PRO A 122 16.23 -5.11 -1.70
C PRO A 122 17.64 -4.85 -1.15
N MET A 123 18.24 -3.69 -1.36
CA MET A 123 19.70 -3.53 -1.21
C MET A 123 20.10 -2.22 -0.57
N PHE A 124 21.04 -2.35 0.37
CA PHE A 124 21.93 -1.30 0.84
C PHE A 124 22.76 -0.83 -0.37
N ASN A 125 22.55 0.40 -0.85
CA ASN A 125 23.36 0.98 -1.91
C ASN A 125 24.11 2.18 -1.31
N ALA A 126 25.45 2.16 -1.36
CA ALA A 126 26.32 3.15 -0.74
C ALA A 126 26.17 4.56 -1.35
N SER A 127 25.61 4.67 -2.56
CA SER A 127 25.30 5.95 -3.19
C SER A 127 24.00 6.61 -2.67
N ALA A 128 23.14 5.89 -1.94
CA ALA A 128 21.89 6.43 -1.40
C ALA A 128 22.09 7.46 -0.26
N ILE A 129 23.32 7.59 0.24
CA ILE A 129 23.71 8.55 1.28
C ILE A 129 23.93 9.96 0.69
N ARG A 130 24.16 10.10 -0.62
CA ARG A 130 24.44 11.43 -1.22
C ARG A 130 23.19 12.27 -1.51
N ASP A 131 21.98 11.70 -1.51
CA ASP A 131 20.72 12.41 -1.77
C ASP A 131 19.99 12.83 -0.47
N TYR A 132 20.73 12.96 0.64
CA TYR A 132 20.20 13.04 2.00
C TYR A 132 19.68 14.43 2.41
N ALA A 133 18.57 14.88 1.79
CA ALA A 133 17.96 16.18 2.12
C ALA A 133 16.50 16.12 2.63
N LEU A 134 15.75 15.03 2.43
CA LEU A 134 14.31 14.99 2.75
C LEU A 134 13.95 13.91 3.78
N ARG A 135 14.23 14.22 5.05
CA ARG A 135 13.95 13.34 6.20
C ARG A 135 12.49 13.42 6.68
N TRP A 136 11.80 14.55 6.52
CA TRP A 136 10.45 14.73 7.09
C TRP A 136 9.33 14.05 6.29
N GLU A 137 9.49 13.89 4.98
CA GLU A 137 8.41 13.33 4.14
C GLU A 137 8.21 11.83 4.35
N ILE A 138 9.29 11.12 4.68
CA ILE A 138 9.26 9.68 4.97
C ILE A 138 8.68 9.35 6.35
N GLU A 139 8.74 10.29 7.30
CA GLU A 139 8.09 10.14 8.61
C GLU A 139 6.57 10.01 8.48
N THR A 140 5.98 10.76 7.53
CA THR A 140 4.55 10.64 7.22
C THR A 140 4.23 9.24 6.69
N LEU A 141 5.04 8.72 5.76
CA LEU A 141 4.92 7.34 5.28
C LEU A 141 5.05 6.33 6.42
N PHE A 142 6.07 6.43 7.27
CA PHE A 142 6.25 5.51 8.41
C PHE A 142 5.06 5.53 9.35
N SER A 143 4.53 6.71 9.63
CA SER A 143 3.39 6.83 10.51
C SER A 143 2.11 6.23 9.90
N CYS A 144 1.91 6.36 8.59
CA CYS A 144 0.83 5.69 7.85
C CYS A 144 1.01 4.16 7.80
N LEU A 145 2.23 3.64 7.70
CA LEU A 145 2.48 2.20 7.78
C LEU A 145 2.22 1.66 9.20
N LYS A 146 2.53 2.46 10.23
CA LYS A 146 2.31 2.14 11.66
C LYS A 146 0.87 2.48 12.09
N GLY A 147 0.71 3.07 13.28
CA GLY A 147 -0.59 3.28 13.93
C GLY A 147 -1.58 4.15 13.15
N ARG A 148 -1.14 5.04 12.26
CA ARG A 148 -2.05 5.90 11.48
C ARG A 148 -2.56 5.26 10.19
N GLY A 149 -2.37 3.96 9.96
CA GLY A 149 -2.89 3.28 8.77
C GLY A 149 -2.92 1.77 8.92
N PHE A 150 -1.87 1.10 8.46
CA PHE A 150 -1.88 -0.37 8.35
C PHE A 150 -1.53 -1.10 9.66
N ASN A 151 -1.12 -0.37 10.71
CA ASN A 151 -0.75 -0.92 12.01
C ASN A 151 0.30 -2.04 11.88
N LEU A 152 1.39 -1.73 11.18
CA LEU A 152 2.47 -2.66 10.86
C LEU A 152 3.18 -3.21 12.11
N GLU A 153 3.21 -2.45 13.21
CA GLU A 153 3.80 -2.88 14.50
C GLU A 153 3.03 -4.04 15.15
N ASN A 154 1.76 -4.28 14.76
CA ASN A 154 0.97 -5.43 15.18
C ASN A 154 1.17 -6.66 14.28
N THR A 155 2.14 -6.65 13.37
CA THR A 155 2.48 -7.86 12.62
C THR A 155 3.05 -8.93 13.55
N ARG A 156 2.67 -10.19 13.31
CA ARG A 156 3.26 -11.36 13.97
C ARG A 156 4.35 -12.02 13.12
N LEU A 157 4.72 -11.40 12.00
CA LEU A 157 5.81 -11.86 11.15
C LEU A 157 7.15 -11.43 11.73
N THR A 158 8.06 -12.39 11.83
CA THR A 158 9.37 -12.23 12.48
C THR A 158 10.51 -12.42 11.49
N ASP A 159 10.28 -13.31 10.53
CA ASP A 159 11.20 -13.61 9.45
C ASP A 159 11.34 -12.39 8.53
N PRO A 160 12.55 -11.84 8.36
CA PRO A 160 12.78 -10.64 7.54
C PRO A 160 12.32 -10.80 6.09
N ARG A 161 12.42 -12.02 5.52
CA ARG A 161 11.98 -12.28 4.13
C ARG A 161 10.47 -12.15 4.01
N ARG A 162 9.70 -12.65 4.99
CA ARG A 162 8.24 -12.49 5.07
C ARG A 162 7.83 -11.05 5.34
N VAL A 163 8.53 -10.35 6.24
CA VAL A 163 8.30 -8.91 6.51
C VAL A 163 8.49 -8.08 5.24
N LYS A 164 9.55 -8.33 4.48
CA LYS A 164 9.81 -7.63 3.21
C LYS A 164 8.69 -7.84 2.18
N LYS A 165 8.17 -9.06 2.07
CA LYS A 165 7.01 -9.36 1.22
C LYS A 165 5.76 -8.63 1.72
N LEU A 166 5.53 -8.54 3.03
CA LEU A 166 4.42 -7.77 3.60
C LEU A 166 4.54 -6.28 3.25
N ILE A 167 5.73 -5.70 3.37
CA ILE A 167 6.02 -4.32 2.98
C ILE A 167 5.68 -4.08 1.51
N ALA A 168 5.97 -5.03 0.61
CA ALA A 168 5.57 -4.92 -0.80
C ALA A 168 4.05 -4.93 -1.02
N VAL A 169 3.30 -5.73 -0.26
CA VAL A 169 1.83 -5.67 -0.28
C VAL A 169 1.34 -4.30 0.17
N LEU A 170 1.92 -3.78 1.26
CA LEU A 170 1.56 -2.47 1.81
C LEU A 170 1.93 -1.32 0.89
N ALA A 171 3.04 -1.42 0.14
CA ALA A 171 3.44 -0.41 -0.83
C ALA A 171 2.35 -0.19 -1.87
N ILE A 172 1.85 -1.27 -2.47
CA ILE A 172 0.79 -1.21 -3.50
C ILE A 172 -0.53 -0.72 -2.87
N GLY A 173 -0.90 -1.22 -1.70
CA GLY A 173 -2.09 -0.75 -0.97
C GLY A 173 -2.02 0.73 -0.59
N PHE A 174 -0.84 1.20 -0.17
CA PHE A 174 -0.57 2.60 0.14
C PHE A 174 -0.73 3.48 -1.10
N CYS A 175 -0.11 3.09 -2.22
CA CYS A 175 -0.23 3.80 -3.49
C CYS A 175 -1.70 3.97 -3.91
N TRP A 176 -2.48 2.89 -3.80
CA TRP A 176 -3.90 2.93 -4.14
C TRP A 176 -4.70 3.88 -3.23
N CYS A 177 -4.50 3.79 -1.91
CA CYS A 177 -5.15 4.67 -0.95
C CYS A 177 -4.74 6.13 -1.19
N TYR A 178 -3.44 6.40 -1.35
CA TYR A 178 -2.92 7.74 -1.60
C TYR A 178 -3.54 8.38 -2.86
N LEU A 179 -3.53 7.68 -3.98
CA LEU A 179 -4.13 8.17 -5.23
C LEU A 179 -5.64 8.38 -5.10
N THR A 180 -6.32 7.55 -4.31
CA THR A 180 -7.73 7.75 -4.00
C THR A 180 -7.95 9.02 -3.16
N GLY A 181 -7.06 9.29 -2.22
CA GLY A 181 -7.04 10.51 -1.44
C GLY A 181 -6.83 11.76 -2.30
N GLU A 182 -5.85 11.75 -3.19
CA GLU A 182 -5.63 12.82 -4.17
C GLU A 182 -6.86 13.04 -5.04
N TRP A 183 -7.44 11.97 -5.60
CA TRP A 183 -8.63 12.10 -6.42
C TRP A 183 -9.81 12.72 -5.65
N GLN A 184 -10.02 12.31 -4.39
CA GLN A 184 -11.06 12.91 -3.57
C GLN A 184 -10.77 14.38 -3.26
N HIS A 185 -9.52 14.70 -2.93
CA HIS A 185 -9.09 16.06 -2.64
C HIS A 185 -9.30 16.99 -3.82
N ASP A 186 -8.91 16.55 -5.02
CA ASP A 186 -8.98 17.32 -6.26
C ASP A 186 -10.42 17.46 -6.78
N ARG A 187 -11.24 16.41 -6.70
CA ARG A 187 -12.48 16.30 -7.49
C ARG A 187 -13.76 16.09 -6.70
N LYS A 188 -13.67 15.74 -5.42
CA LYS A 188 -14.86 15.40 -4.61
C LYS A 188 -15.05 16.35 -3.44
N LYS A 189 -14.05 16.44 -2.57
CA LYS A 189 -14.06 17.32 -1.40
C LYS A 189 -12.64 17.62 -0.98
N ALA A 190 -12.27 18.90 -1.06
CA ALA A 190 -10.96 19.33 -0.63
C ALA A 190 -10.77 19.15 0.89
N ILE A 191 -9.59 18.69 1.30
CA ILE A 191 -9.20 18.61 2.69
C ILE A 191 -8.84 20.01 3.16
N LYS A 192 -9.33 20.41 4.33
CA LYS A 192 -9.04 21.72 4.92
C LYS A 192 -7.55 21.85 5.26
N ILE A 193 -6.95 22.96 4.85
CA ILE A 193 -5.59 23.35 5.29
C ILE A 193 -5.70 24.00 6.67
N LYS A 194 -4.86 23.55 7.62
CA LYS A 194 -4.78 24.14 8.97
C LYS A 194 -3.87 25.37 8.98
N LYS A 195 -3.90 26.16 10.06
CA LYS A 195 -3.12 27.41 10.22
C LYS A 195 -1.63 27.25 9.92
N HIS A 196 -1.04 26.09 10.24
CA HIS A 196 0.36 25.75 9.98
C HIS A 196 0.64 25.28 8.53
N GLY A 197 -0.26 25.54 7.57
CA GLY A 197 -0.08 25.22 6.15
C GLY A 197 -0.20 23.75 5.74
N ARG A 198 -0.44 22.81 6.67
CA ARG A 198 -0.60 21.37 6.34
C ARG A 198 -2.07 20.96 6.31
N LEU A 199 -2.38 19.96 5.49
CA LEU A 199 -3.70 19.35 5.43
C LEU A 199 -4.13 18.81 6.80
N SER A 200 -5.42 18.91 7.12
CA SER A 200 -5.96 18.44 8.40
C SER A 200 -5.89 16.92 8.56
N VAL A 201 -5.86 16.19 7.44
CA VAL A 201 -5.68 14.73 7.33
C VAL A 201 -4.76 14.46 6.14
N SER A 202 -3.87 13.47 6.24
CA SER A 202 -3.02 13.07 5.11
C SER A 202 -3.86 12.53 3.95
N LEU A 203 -3.44 12.74 2.70
CA LEU A 203 -4.08 12.18 1.52
C LEU A 203 -4.24 10.66 1.61
N PHE A 204 -3.22 9.93 2.09
CA PHE A 204 -3.30 8.49 2.33
C PHE A 204 -4.48 8.12 3.23
N ARG A 205 -4.58 8.70 4.43
CA ARG A 205 -5.67 8.42 5.39
C ARG A 205 -7.03 8.74 4.78
N TYR A 206 -7.16 9.90 4.14
CA TYR A 206 -8.41 10.31 3.49
C TYR A 206 -8.85 9.32 2.40
N GLY A 207 -7.89 8.79 1.65
CA GLY A 207 -8.12 7.73 0.67
C GLY A 207 -8.38 6.37 1.27
N LEU A 208 -7.65 5.97 2.31
CA LEU A 208 -7.81 4.68 3.01
C LEU A 208 -9.24 4.52 3.53
N ASP A 209 -9.77 5.55 4.19
CA ASP A 209 -11.13 5.53 4.73
C ASP A 209 -12.18 5.38 3.60
N TYR A 210 -11.93 6.01 2.44
CA TYR A 210 -12.80 5.90 1.28
C TYR A 210 -12.73 4.54 0.59
N VAL A 211 -11.53 4.00 0.39
CA VAL A 211 -11.34 2.66 -0.21
C VAL A 211 -11.95 1.60 0.71
N GLN A 212 -11.74 1.70 2.02
CA GLN A 212 -12.39 0.82 3.00
C GLN A 212 -13.91 0.90 2.90
N MET A 213 -14.48 2.12 2.90
CA MET A 213 -15.92 2.32 2.73
C MET A 213 -16.44 1.72 1.43
N ALA A 214 -15.75 1.92 0.31
CA ALA A 214 -16.13 1.36 -0.99
C ALA A 214 -16.11 -0.17 -0.99
N ILE A 215 -15.10 -0.79 -0.36
CA ILE A 215 -15.00 -2.25 -0.21
C ILE A 215 -16.12 -2.79 0.69
N LEU A 216 -16.35 -2.17 1.85
CA LEU A 216 -17.40 -2.60 2.78
C LEU A 216 -18.79 -2.46 2.18
N ARG A 217 -19.05 -1.39 1.41
CA ARG A 217 -20.33 -1.21 0.70
C ARG A 217 -20.52 -2.22 -0.44
N LEU A 218 -19.46 -2.54 -1.17
CA LEU A 218 -19.51 -3.59 -2.18
C LEU A 218 -19.84 -4.94 -1.54
N ILE A 219 -19.20 -5.24 -0.41
CA ILE A 219 -19.34 -6.51 0.30
C ILE A 219 -20.71 -6.65 0.96
N GLY A 220 -21.14 -5.65 1.75
CA GLY A 220 -22.35 -5.74 2.56
C GLY A 220 -23.64 -5.43 1.80
N PHE A 221 -23.57 -4.62 0.75
CA PHE A 221 -24.75 -4.11 0.05
C PHE A 221 -24.69 -4.27 -1.48
N GLY A 222 -23.66 -4.92 -2.03
CA GLY A 222 -23.49 -5.07 -3.47
C GLY A 222 -23.25 -3.76 -4.24
N LYS A 223 -23.01 -2.64 -3.55
CA LYS A 223 -22.86 -1.31 -4.15
C LYS A 223 -21.52 -1.17 -4.88
N LYS A 224 -21.51 -1.53 -6.16
CA LYS A 224 -20.31 -1.57 -7.01
C LYS A 224 -19.78 -0.21 -7.47
N GLU A 225 -20.62 0.82 -7.50
CA GLU A 225 -20.26 2.10 -8.15
C GLU A 225 -19.07 2.81 -7.49
N GLU A 226 -19.02 2.83 -6.17
CA GLU A 226 -17.87 3.43 -5.46
C GLU A 226 -16.60 2.61 -5.63
N PHE A 227 -16.72 1.28 -5.66
CA PHE A 227 -15.57 0.41 -5.89
C PHE A 227 -15.01 0.56 -7.32
N LYS A 228 -15.87 0.67 -8.32
CA LYS A 228 -15.47 0.94 -9.71
C LYS A 228 -14.72 2.27 -9.84
N LYS A 229 -15.17 3.32 -9.14
CA LYS A 229 -14.48 4.63 -9.13
C LYS A 229 -13.07 4.50 -8.59
N VAL A 230 -12.87 3.85 -7.44
CA VAL A 230 -11.53 3.67 -6.87
C VAL A 230 -10.65 2.73 -7.69
N LEU A 231 -11.23 1.75 -8.39
CA LEU A 231 -10.49 0.92 -9.34
C LEU A 231 -10.06 1.68 -10.59
N ALA A 232 -10.91 2.57 -11.11
CA ALA A 232 -10.58 3.37 -12.29
C ALA A 232 -9.36 4.28 -12.05
N ILE A 233 -9.11 4.68 -10.81
CA ILE A 233 -7.92 5.47 -10.43
C ILE A 233 -6.62 4.69 -10.69
N LEU A 234 -6.61 3.38 -10.46
CA LEU A 234 -5.45 2.52 -10.74
C LEU A 234 -5.23 2.30 -12.25
N ARG A 235 -6.25 2.53 -13.09
CA ARG A 235 -6.15 2.42 -14.55
C ARG A 235 -5.70 3.72 -15.22
N LYS A 236 -6.02 4.87 -14.62
CA LYS A 236 -5.76 6.19 -15.21
C LYS A 236 -4.27 6.53 -15.11
N LYS A 237 -3.59 6.53 -16.25
CA LYS A 237 -2.34 7.28 -16.42
C LYS A 237 -2.71 8.77 -16.44
N LYS A 238 -2.32 9.54 -15.42
CA LYS A 238 -2.38 11.01 -15.50
C LYS A 238 -1.07 11.45 -16.18
N PRO A 239 -1.10 12.06 -17.38
CA PRO A 239 0.11 12.55 -18.04
C PRO A 239 0.75 13.74 -17.32
N ASP A 240 0.04 14.40 -16.40
CA ASP A 240 0.43 15.70 -15.81
C ASP A 240 1.05 15.59 -14.40
N ARG A 241 1.53 14.40 -14.02
CA ARG A 241 2.14 14.17 -12.69
C ARG A 241 3.63 14.53 -12.62
N THR A 242 4.17 15.04 -13.72
CA THR A 242 5.56 15.48 -13.94
C THR A 242 5.90 16.82 -13.31
N ARG A 243 4.92 17.64 -12.92
CA ARG A 243 5.16 18.94 -12.27
C ARG A 243 5.22 18.80 -10.75
N ALA A 244 6.28 18.19 -10.26
CA ALA A 244 6.72 18.32 -8.87
C ALA A 244 8.21 17.96 -8.80
N LEU A 245 9.03 18.80 -9.43
CA LEU A 245 10.40 19.05 -8.98
C LEU A 245 10.33 20.28 -8.06
#